data_AF-A0A946EBD8-F1
#
_entry.id   AF-A0A946EBD8-F1
#
_cell.length_a   1.000
_cell.length_b   1.000
_cell.length_c   1.000
_cell.angle_alpha   90.00
_cell.angle_beta   90.00
_cell.angle_gamma   90.00
#
_symmetry.space_group_name_H-M   'P 1'
#
loop_
_entity.id
_entity.type
_entity.pdbx_description
1 polymer ?
#
loop_
_entity_poly.entity_id
_entity_poly.type
_entity_poly.pdbx_seq_one_letter_code
_entity_poly.pdbx_strand_id
1 'polypeptide(L)'
;KKITAPGQLNSHYAPQAKVRLDAKHWRPDEARLGFGAVDCDLNLSLSADLVEAAANLFAHLHRLDAEGKATIAVSPIPQTGLGLAINDRLNRAAVPR
;
A
#
# COMPACT_ATOMS: atom_id res chain seq x y z
N LYS A 1 -20.94 -2.22 -17.63
CA LYS A 1 -21.57 -3.19 -16.71
C LYS A 1 -20.79 -3.17 -15.40
N LYS A 2 -21.47 -2.77 -14.31
CA LYS A 2 -21.22 -3.04 -12.88
C LYS A 2 -19.77 -3.04 -12.35
N ILE A 3 -19.46 -2.02 -11.54
CA ILE A 3 -18.60 -2.20 -10.36
C ILE A 3 -19.53 -2.14 -9.16
N THR A 4 -19.77 -3.28 -8.51
CA THR A 4 -20.68 -3.41 -7.36
C THR A 4 -19.79 -3.80 -6.18
N ALA A 5 -19.52 -2.85 -5.28
CA ALA A 5 -18.84 -2.99 -3.99
C ALA A 5 -17.52 -3.79 -3.92
N PRO A 6 -16.36 -3.15 -3.68
CA PRO A 6 -15.10 -3.86 -3.49
C PRO A 6 -15.03 -4.42 -2.07
N GLY A 7 -15.44 -5.68 -1.88
CA GLY A 7 -15.45 -6.26 -0.52
C GLY A 7 -15.45 -7.78 -0.38
N GLN A 8 -15.50 -8.57 -1.46
CA GLN A 8 -15.70 -10.03 -1.33
C GLN A 8 -14.83 -10.93 -2.21
N LEU A 9 -13.62 -10.52 -2.61
CA LEU A 9 -12.69 -11.43 -3.30
C LEU A 9 -11.38 -11.56 -2.54
N ASN A 10 -11.39 -12.49 -1.59
CA ASN A 10 -10.32 -12.88 -0.67
C ASN A 10 -9.06 -13.49 -1.32
N SER A 11 -8.86 -13.37 -2.64
CA SER A 11 -7.74 -14.01 -3.35
C SER A 11 -7.03 -13.13 -4.39
N HIS A 12 -7.48 -11.89 -4.62
CA HIS A 12 -6.98 -11.05 -5.72
C HIS A 12 -6.13 -9.83 -5.31
N TYR A 13 -5.71 -9.72 -4.05
CA TYR A 13 -5.04 -8.51 -3.55
C TYR A 13 -3.53 -8.65 -3.27
N ALA A 14 -2.93 -9.79 -3.58
CA ALA A 14 -1.47 -9.87 -3.55
C ALA A 14 -0.93 -9.17 -4.81
N PRO A 15 -0.23 -8.02 -4.71
CA PRO A 15 0.48 -7.46 -5.85
C PRO A 15 1.50 -8.49 -6.37
N GLN A 16 1.80 -8.43 -7.66
CA GLN A 16 2.89 -9.23 -8.23
C GLN A 16 4.25 -8.73 -7.71
N ALA A 17 4.36 -7.43 -7.48
CA ALA A 17 5.52 -6.82 -6.85
C ALA A 17 5.67 -7.25 -5.39
N LYS A 18 6.91 -7.44 -4.94
CA LYS A 18 7.20 -7.69 -3.51
C LYS A 18 6.84 -6.45 -2.70
N VAL A 19 6.10 -6.60 -1.61
CA VAL A 19 5.81 -5.46 -0.73
C VAL A 19 6.84 -5.41 0.40
N ARG A 20 7.53 -4.28 0.52
CA ARG A 20 8.48 -4.00 1.60
C ARG A 20 7.87 -2.99 2.56
N LEU A 21 7.59 -3.43 3.78
CA LEU A 21 6.99 -2.60 4.82
C LEU A 21 8.04 -1.78 5.58
N ASP A 22 7.55 -0.77 6.30
CA ASP A 22 8.36 0.08 7.19
C ASP A 22 9.58 0.70 6.49
N ALA A 23 9.41 1.11 5.23
CA ALA A 23 10.46 1.72 4.43
C ALA A 23 10.76 3.14 4.92
N LYS A 24 11.73 3.25 5.84
CA LYS A 24 12.29 4.53 6.31
C LYS A 24 13.15 5.23 5.25
N HIS A 25 13.67 4.46 4.29
CA HIS A 25 14.48 4.95 3.18
C HIS A 25 14.04 4.24 1.89
N TRP A 26 14.07 4.99 0.79
CA TRP A 26 13.81 4.48 -0.55
C TRP A 26 15.06 3.82 -1.12
N ARG A 27 14.89 2.68 -1.79
CA ARG A 27 15.96 2.08 -2.60
C ARG A 27 15.73 2.46 -4.06
N PRO A 28 16.81 2.50 -4.87
CA PRO A 28 16.65 2.65 -6.32
C PRO A 28 15.78 1.53 -6.88
N ASP A 29 15.00 1.86 -7.91
CA ASP A 29 14.12 0.92 -8.65
C ASP A 29 12.96 0.29 -7.88
N GLU A 30 12.59 0.84 -6.72
CA GLU A 30 11.36 0.48 -6.02
C GLU A 30 10.25 1.50 -6.31
N ALA A 31 9.01 1.03 -6.37
CA ALA A 31 7.83 1.90 -6.35
C ALA A 31 7.60 2.40 -4.93
N ARG A 32 7.51 3.72 -4.73
CA ARG A 32 7.45 4.34 -3.39
C ARG A 32 6.02 4.71 -3.03
N LEU A 33 5.48 4.03 -2.02
CA LEU A 33 4.18 4.32 -1.43
C LEU A 33 4.35 5.05 -0.10
N GLY A 34 4.11 6.36 -0.11
CA GLY A 34 4.29 7.23 1.04
C GLY A 34 3.10 7.27 2.01
N PHE A 35 3.36 7.69 3.24
CA PHE A 35 2.35 8.12 4.22
C PHE A 35 2.89 9.30 5.01
N GLY A 36 2.11 10.39 5.07
CA GLY A 36 2.53 11.69 5.56
C GLY A 36 3.27 12.51 4.49
N ALA A 37 3.87 13.62 4.90
CA ALA A 37 4.63 14.51 4.04
C ALA A 37 6.01 13.94 3.68
N VAL A 38 6.02 12.94 2.78
CA VAL A 38 7.23 12.26 2.28
C VAL A 38 7.27 12.31 0.75
N ASP A 39 8.47 12.40 0.18
CA ASP A 39 8.67 12.29 -1.27
C ASP A 39 8.51 10.84 -1.72
N CYS A 40 7.52 10.57 -2.57
CA CYS A 40 7.13 9.23 -3.01
C CYS A 40 6.41 9.30 -4.37
N ASP A 41 6.21 8.14 -5.02
CA ASP A 41 5.53 8.07 -6.32
C ASP A 41 4.01 8.18 -6.15
N LEU A 42 3.45 7.51 -5.13
CA LEU A 42 2.06 7.69 -4.67
C LEU A 42 2.02 7.82 -3.15
N ASN A 43 1.08 8.59 -2.64
CA ASN A 43 0.94 8.84 -1.20
C ASN A 43 -0.44 8.42 -0.68
N LEU A 44 -0.46 7.61 0.38
CA LEU A 44 -1.69 7.16 1.02
C LEU A 44 -2.47 8.30 1.68
N SER A 45 -1.76 9.24 2.32
CA SER A 45 -2.33 10.46 2.89
C SER A 45 -1.18 11.41 3.22
N LEU A 46 -1.12 12.57 2.56
CA LEU A 46 -0.13 13.60 2.86
C LEU A 46 -0.29 14.16 4.28
N SER A 47 -1.51 14.16 4.80
CA SER A 47 -1.88 14.61 6.14
C SER A 47 -1.59 13.58 7.24
N ALA A 48 -1.09 12.39 6.87
CA ALA A 48 -0.94 11.25 7.77
C ALA A 48 -2.25 10.81 8.44
N ASP A 49 -3.37 10.92 7.71
CA ASP A 49 -4.68 10.47 8.16
C ASP A 49 -4.89 8.98 7.83
N LEU A 50 -5.23 8.19 8.85
CA LEU A 50 -5.39 6.73 8.70
C LEU A 50 -6.67 6.35 7.93
N VAL A 51 -7.71 7.17 7.95
CA VAL A 51 -8.94 6.96 7.18
C VAL A 51 -8.65 7.16 5.70
N GLU A 52 -7.98 8.26 5.35
CA GLU A 52 -7.53 8.52 3.97
C GLU A 52 -6.60 7.41 3.48
N ALA A 53 -5.63 7.01 4.32
CA ALA A 53 -4.72 5.93 3.98
C ALA A 53 -5.44 4.61 3.70
N ALA A 54 -6.41 4.24 4.53
CA ALA A 54 -7.21 3.02 4.32
C ALA A 54 -8.03 3.07 3.02
N ALA A 55 -8.58 4.24 2.69
CA ALA A 55 -9.36 4.45 1.47
C ALA A 55 -8.48 4.35 0.20
N ASN A 56 -7.26 4.89 0.26
CA ASN A 56 -6.34 4.94 -0.87
C ASN A 56 -5.51 3.67 -1.07
N LEU A 57 -5.35 2.85 -0.03
CA LEU A 57 -4.46 1.68 -0.01
C LEU A 57 -4.61 0.75 -1.21
N PHE A 58 -5.85 0.34 -1.51
CA PHE A 58 -6.14 -0.58 -2.61
C PHE A 58 -5.86 0.03 -3.98
N ALA A 59 -6.34 1.24 -4.19
CA ALA A 59 -6.14 1.94 -5.45
C ALA A 59 -4.65 2.18 -5.73
N HIS A 60 -3.88 2.58 -4.72
CA HIS A 60 -2.47 2.92 -4.90
C HIS A 60 -1.60 1.69 -5.07
N LEU A 61 -1.81 0.62 -4.30
CA LEU A 61 -1.08 -0.63 -4.51
C LEU A 61 -1.30 -1.20 -5.91
N HIS A 62 -2.53 -1.19 -6.42
CA HIS A 62 -2.79 -1.64 -7.80
C HIS A 62 -2.13 -0.77 -8.86
N ARG A 63 -2.06 0.55 -8.65
CA ARG A 63 -1.39 1.46 -9.59
C ARG A 63 0.10 1.23 -9.62
N LEU A 64 0.75 1.10 -8.46
CA LEU A 64 2.20 0.84 -8.37
C LEU A 64 2.56 -0.56 -8.90
N ASP A 65 1.70 -1.56 -8.67
CA ASP A 65 1.88 -2.90 -9.24
C ASP A 65 1.83 -2.88 -10.78
N ALA A 66 0.92 -2.07 -11.34
CA ALA A 66 0.79 -1.90 -12.79
C ALA A 66 1.98 -1.17 -13.45
N GLU A 67 2.82 -0.47 -12.67
CA GLU A 67 4.07 0.13 -13.16
C GLU A 67 5.15 -0.93 -13.43
N GLY A 68 4.94 -2.18 -13.00
CA GLY A 68 5.84 -3.30 -13.29
C GLY A 68 7.15 -3.26 -12.50
N LYS A 69 7.22 -2.47 -11.42
CA LYS A 69 8.38 -2.48 -10.52
C LYS A 69 8.42 -3.78 -9.72
N ALA A 70 9.62 -4.30 -9.48
CA ALA A 70 9.79 -5.57 -8.77
C ALA A 70 9.41 -5.49 -7.28
N THR A 71 9.41 -4.28 -6.70
CA THR A 71 9.16 -4.08 -5.27
C THR A 71 8.42 -2.77 -5.04
N ILE A 72 7.41 -2.81 -4.18
CA ILE A 72 6.69 -1.65 -3.65
C ILE A 72 7.16 -1.42 -2.22
N ALA A 73 7.81 -0.29 -1.97
CA ALA A 73 8.24 0.13 -0.66
C ALA A 73 7.17 1.01 -0.01
N VAL A 74 6.70 0.64 1.16
CA VAL A 74 5.62 1.36 1.87
C VAL A 74 6.20 2.06 3.10
N SER A 75 5.91 3.35 3.25
CA SER A 75 6.28 4.10 4.45
C SER A 75 5.69 3.47 5.72
N PRO A 76 6.35 3.66 6.88
CA PRO A 76 5.82 3.17 8.16
C PRO A 76 4.42 3.74 8.45
N ILE A 77 3.47 2.86 8.74
CA ILE A 77 2.11 3.25 9.14
C ILE A 77 1.97 3.05 10.65
N PRO A 78 1.49 4.06 11.41
CA PRO A 78 1.27 3.93 12.85
C PRO A 78 0.46 2.69 13.21
N GLN A 79 0.91 1.91 14.20
CA GLN A 79 0.21 0.71 14.66
C GLN A 79 -0.87 1.03 15.70
N THR A 80 -1.70 2.04 15.42
CA THR A 80 -2.77 2.51 16.31
C THR A 80 -4.09 2.61 15.56
N GLY A 81 -5.21 2.29 16.21
CA GLY A 81 -6.55 2.38 15.63
C GLY A 81 -6.64 1.68 14.26
N LEU A 82 -7.04 2.42 13.22
CA LEU A 82 -7.14 1.92 11.84
C LEU A 82 -5.80 1.47 11.24
N GLY A 83 -4.69 2.03 11.73
CA GLY A 83 -3.36 1.68 11.26
C GLY A 83 -2.97 0.23 11.55
N LEU A 84 -3.53 -0.41 12.58
CA LEU A 84 -3.38 -1.85 12.81
C LEU A 84 -4.00 -2.67 11.67
N ALA A 85 -5.20 -2.30 11.21
CA ALA A 85 -5.88 -2.98 10.12
C ALA A 85 -5.20 -2.74 8.77
N ILE A 86 -4.66 -1.53 8.54
CA ILE A 86 -3.84 -1.22 7.37
C ILE A 86 -2.59 -2.09 7.36
N ASN A 87 -1.86 -2.15 8.48
CA ASN A 87 -0.66 -2.96 8.61
C ASN A 87 -0.94 -4.46 8.43
N ASP A 88 -2.05 -5.00 8.94
CA ASP A 88 -2.45 -6.40 8.69
C ASP A 88 -2.65 -6.66 7.18
N ARG A 89 -3.36 -5.77 6.48
CA ARG A 89 -3.58 -5.89 5.02
C ARG A 89 -2.28 -5.81 4.24
N LEU A 90 -1.40 -4.88 4.61
CA LEU A 90 -0.07 -4.72 4.04
C LEU A 90 0.83 -5.95 4.27
N ASN A 91 0.80 -6.52 5.48
CA ASN A 91 1.54 -7.76 5.80
C ASN A 91 1.06 -8.93 4.96
N ARG A 92 -0.26 -9.06 4.75
CA ARG A 92 -0.81 -10.09 3.86
C ARG A 92 -0.39 -9.89 2.41
N ALA A 93 -0.29 -8.65 1.96
CA ALA A 93 0.22 -8.33 0.62
C ALA A 93 1.73 -8.57 0.48
N ALA A 94 2.49 -8.52 1.58
CA ALA A 94 3.94 -8.75 1.62
C ALA A 94 4.35 -10.22 1.65
N VAL A 95 3.42 -11.16 1.86
CA VAL A 95 3.73 -12.59 1.85
C VAL A 95 4.14 -13.00 0.43
N PRO A 96 5.39 -13.45 0.21
CA PRO A 96 5.84 -13.90 -1.10
C PRO A 96 5.07 -15.16 -1.52
N ARG A 97 4.67 -15.23 -2.79
CA ARG A 97 4.21 -16.46 -3.44
C ARG A 97 5.38 -17.17 -4.12
#